data_AF-F8L134-F1
#
_entry.id   AF-F8L134-F1
#
_cell.length_a   1.000
_cell.length_b   1.000
_cell.length_c   1.000
_cell.angle_alpha   90.00
_cell.angle_beta   90.00
_cell.angle_gamma   90.00
#
_symmetry.space_group_name_H-M   'P 1'
#
loop_
_entity.id
_entity.type
_entity.pdbx_description
1 polymer ?
#
loop_
_entity_poly.entity_id
_entity_poly.type
_entity_poly.pdbx_seq_one_letter_code
_entity_poly.pdbx_strand_id
1 'polypeptide(L)'
;MRKFLSFCYLLTICTFPFLCVDTYASESHAELIINRQIINHRFGLHAIGIHLTIDGKEVPSPKMIKDEINIFLTSYPNQEDYWEIVNKKLVIYLANKYSSIEQMQSIFSVEPDLIKPFNRKSIVSLKNQQVEREAFLFTIANQTIQNDLASIEVEMEYKPEVTVSDYINFFAVKDAIQAYFRENSSLNASEFDLSERLAKHLLIIFPNVQSFGISLNRAFDSNDSANYLWKTKVFHSDLDLNKFLE
;
A
#
# COMPACT_ATOMS: atom_id res chain seq x y z
N MET A 1 -19.83 -32.22 -50.18
CA MET A 1 -19.97 -30.88 -49.57
C MET A 1 -18.73 -30.57 -48.74
N ARG A 2 -18.30 -29.31 -48.79
CA ARG A 2 -16.94 -28.81 -48.50
C ARG A 2 -16.55 -28.85 -47.02
N LYS A 3 -15.25 -29.11 -46.80
CA LYS A 3 -14.48 -28.98 -45.56
C LYS A 3 -14.41 -27.52 -45.10
N PHE A 4 -14.48 -27.27 -43.79
CA PHE A 4 -13.89 -26.10 -43.15
C PHE A 4 -13.38 -26.49 -41.75
N LEU A 5 -12.08 -26.85 -41.68
CA LEU A 5 -11.32 -26.79 -40.44
C LEU A 5 -10.96 -25.31 -40.25
N SER A 6 -11.53 -24.66 -39.24
CA SER A 6 -11.08 -23.34 -38.78
C SER A 6 -9.96 -23.54 -37.77
N PHE A 7 -8.72 -23.46 -38.24
CA PHE A 7 -7.53 -23.49 -37.42
C PHE A 7 -7.23 -22.05 -36.98
N CYS A 8 -7.81 -21.63 -35.85
CA CYS A 8 -7.45 -20.35 -35.23
C CYS A 8 -6.12 -20.53 -34.49
N TYR A 9 -5.02 -20.17 -35.17
CA TYR A 9 -3.76 -19.83 -34.50
C TYR A 9 -4.00 -18.61 -33.61
N LEU A 10 -4.15 -18.83 -32.31
CA LEU A 10 -4.02 -17.76 -31.32
C LEU A 10 -2.52 -17.42 -31.25
N LEU A 11 -2.17 -16.31 -31.89
CA LEU A 11 -0.84 -15.71 -31.77
C LEU A 11 -0.74 -15.12 -30.36
N THR A 12 -0.23 -15.89 -29.41
CA THR A 12 0.13 -15.36 -28.09
C THR A 12 1.38 -14.50 -28.26
N ILE A 13 1.17 -13.20 -28.48
CA ILE A 13 2.25 -12.22 -28.44
C ILE A 13 2.68 -12.13 -26.97
N CYS A 14 3.68 -12.92 -26.58
CA CYS A 14 4.43 -12.72 -25.34
C CYS A 14 5.23 -11.42 -25.47
N THR A 15 4.60 -10.27 -25.30
CA THR A 15 5.32 -9.05 -24.93
C THR A 15 5.88 -9.29 -23.54
N PHE A 16 7.15 -9.72 -23.45
CA PHE A 16 7.86 -9.68 -22.18
C PHE A 16 7.91 -8.21 -21.74
N PRO A 17 7.24 -7.80 -20.65
CA PRO A 17 7.46 -6.47 -20.11
C PRO A 17 8.95 -6.42 -19.73
N PHE A 18 9.68 -5.44 -20.27
CA PHE A 18 11.03 -5.16 -19.84
C PHE A 18 10.98 -4.80 -18.35
N LEU A 19 11.36 -5.76 -17.51
CA LEU A 19 11.51 -5.57 -16.06
C LEU A 19 12.80 -4.75 -15.86
N CYS A 20 12.67 -3.42 -15.69
CA CYS A 20 13.80 -2.59 -15.28
C CYS A 20 14.05 -2.83 -13.79
N VAL A 21 15.26 -3.26 -13.45
CA VAL A 21 15.67 -3.46 -12.06
C VAL A 21 16.86 -2.57 -11.79
N ASP A 22 16.68 -1.63 -10.87
CA ASP A 22 17.75 -0.79 -10.36
C ASP A 22 18.23 -1.41 -9.05
N THR A 23 19.55 -1.56 -8.91
CA THR A 23 20.16 -2.21 -7.74
C THR A 23 21.38 -1.44 -7.27
N TYR A 24 21.48 -1.27 -5.96
CA TYR A 24 22.69 -0.85 -5.27
C TYR A 24 22.97 -1.85 -4.14
N ALA A 25 24.21 -2.31 -4.01
CA ALA A 25 24.57 -3.24 -2.94
C ALA A 25 25.99 -3.00 -2.44
N SER A 26 26.15 -3.12 -1.13
CA SER A 26 27.40 -3.22 -0.38
C SER A 26 27.33 -4.49 0.49
N GLU A 27 28.39 -4.82 1.21
CA GLU A 27 28.42 -6.03 2.06
C GLU A 27 27.31 -6.07 3.11
N SER A 28 26.94 -4.90 3.67
CA SER A 28 25.99 -4.79 4.78
C SER A 28 24.65 -4.15 4.42
N HIS A 29 24.48 -3.70 3.17
CA HIS A 29 23.28 -2.98 2.72
C HIS A 29 22.96 -3.31 1.27
N ALA A 30 21.69 -3.57 0.96
CA ALA A 30 21.21 -3.66 -0.41
C ALA A 30 19.89 -2.91 -0.61
N GLU A 31 19.77 -2.29 -1.77
CA GLU A 31 18.56 -1.69 -2.28
C GLU A 31 18.19 -2.36 -3.60
N LEU A 32 16.94 -2.82 -3.68
CA LEU A 32 16.37 -3.49 -4.85
C LEU A 32 15.06 -2.82 -5.23
N ILE A 33 14.99 -2.35 -6.47
CA ILE A 33 13.77 -1.79 -7.05
C ILE A 33 13.33 -2.69 -8.20
N ILE A 34 12.22 -3.40 -8.03
CA ILE A 34 11.55 -4.15 -9.09
C ILE A 34 10.42 -3.28 -9.62
N ASN A 35 10.61 -2.76 -10.82
CA ASN A 35 9.60 -1.98 -11.49
C ASN A 35 8.65 -2.90 -12.26
N ARG A 36 7.34 -2.73 -12.00
CA ARG A 36 6.24 -3.17 -12.86
C ARG A 36 6.27 -4.65 -13.24
N GLN A 37 6.09 -5.52 -12.25
CA GLN A 37 5.83 -6.95 -12.45
C GLN A 37 4.33 -7.21 -12.59
N ILE A 38 3.94 -8.04 -13.56
CA ILE A 38 2.53 -8.44 -13.75
C ILE A 38 2.29 -9.75 -13.02
N ILE A 39 1.33 -9.77 -12.09
CA ILE A 39 0.93 -10.98 -11.36
C ILE A 39 -0.59 -11.17 -11.42
N ASN A 40 -1.03 -12.43 -11.42
CA ASN A 40 -2.44 -12.78 -11.30
C ASN A 40 -2.79 -12.95 -9.81
N HIS A 41 -3.63 -12.07 -9.28
CA HIS A 41 -4.04 -12.05 -7.87
C HIS A 41 -5.43 -11.43 -7.75
N ARG A 42 -6.21 -11.75 -6.73
CA ARG A 42 -7.56 -11.20 -6.48
C ARG A 42 -8.43 -11.06 -7.73
N PHE A 43 -8.52 -12.17 -8.47
CA PHE A 43 -9.38 -12.30 -9.65
C PHE A 43 -8.96 -11.43 -10.85
N GLY A 44 -7.68 -11.02 -10.95
CA GLY A 44 -7.21 -10.23 -12.08
C GLY A 44 -5.69 -10.11 -12.22
N LEU A 45 -5.26 -9.53 -13.34
CA LEU A 45 -3.88 -9.15 -13.56
C LEU A 45 -3.60 -7.79 -12.93
N HIS A 46 -2.54 -7.71 -12.14
CA HIS A 46 -2.10 -6.50 -11.47
C HIS A 46 -0.65 -6.20 -11.82
N ALA A 47 -0.39 -4.93 -12.14
CA ALA A 47 0.96 -4.40 -12.20
C ALA A 47 1.39 -3.96 -10.81
N ILE A 48 2.50 -4.51 -10.33
CA ILE A 48 3.05 -4.24 -9.01
C ILE A 48 4.47 -3.71 -9.11
N GLY A 49 4.89 -2.91 -8.13
CA GLY A 49 6.27 -2.52 -7.92
C GLY A 49 6.72 -2.93 -6.53
N ILE A 50 7.99 -3.30 -6.37
CA ILE A 50 8.56 -3.63 -5.07
C ILE A 50 9.83 -2.81 -4.90
N HIS A 51 9.87 -1.98 -3.87
CA HIS A 51 11.08 -1.34 -3.40
C HIS A 51 11.47 -1.97 -2.06
N LEU A 52 12.67 -2.53 -2.01
CA LEU A 52 13.18 -3.27 -0.88
C LEU A 52 14.51 -2.68 -0.44
N THR A 53 14.62 -2.38 0.85
CA THR A 53 15.85 -1.97 1.51
C THR A 53 16.20 -3.03 2.55
N ILE A 54 17.43 -3.53 2.53
CA ILE A 54 17.89 -4.62 3.40
C ILE A 54 19.21 -4.22 4.03
N ASP A 55 19.31 -4.40 5.35
CA ASP A 55 20.56 -4.31 6.09
C ASP A 55 20.84 -5.64 6.81
N GLY A 56 22.11 -6.00 6.89
CA GLY A 56 22.54 -7.23 7.54
C GLY A 56 24.06 -7.37 7.60
N LYS A 57 24.54 -8.48 8.17
CA LYS A 57 25.97 -8.78 8.25
C LYS A 57 26.57 -9.24 6.93
N GLU A 58 25.76 -9.96 6.15
CA GLU A 58 26.13 -10.48 4.83
C GLU A 58 24.85 -10.48 3.98
N VAL A 59 24.61 -9.36 3.30
CA VAL A 59 23.38 -9.18 2.54
C VAL A 59 23.44 -10.03 1.26
N PRO A 60 22.43 -10.87 0.96
CA PRO A 60 22.40 -11.64 -0.28
C PRO A 60 22.43 -10.71 -1.50
N SER A 61 22.99 -11.20 -2.61
CA SER A 61 23.04 -10.38 -3.82
C SER A 61 21.62 -9.97 -4.29
N PRO A 62 21.43 -8.76 -4.85
CA PRO A 62 20.13 -8.32 -5.36
C PRO A 62 19.47 -9.29 -6.35
N LYS A 63 20.29 -10.00 -7.14
CA LYS A 63 19.81 -11.03 -8.07
C LYS A 63 19.15 -12.20 -7.33
N MET A 64 19.79 -12.72 -6.27
CA MET A 64 19.22 -13.82 -5.47
C MET A 64 17.90 -13.42 -4.84
N ILE A 65 17.84 -12.21 -4.26
CA ILE A 65 16.62 -11.69 -3.64
C ILE A 65 15.50 -11.55 -4.69
N LYS A 66 15.81 -11.00 -5.87
CA LYS A 66 14.86 -10.90 -6.98
C LYS A 66 14.33 -12.28 -7.42
N ASP A 67 15.20 -13.27 -7.55
CA ASP A 67 14.81 -14.62 -7.94
C ASP A 67 13.87 -15.25 -6.89
N GLU A 68 14.14 -15.07 -5.60
CA GLU A 68 13.29 -15.52 -4.51
C GLU A 68 11.93 -14.79 -4.47
N ILE A 69 11.90 -13.47 -4.73
CA ILE A 69 10.66 -12.70 -4.86
C ILE A 69 9.81 -13.27 -6.01
N ASN A 70 10.42 -13.56 -7.16
CA ASN A 70 9.71 -14.14 -8.30
C ASN A 70 9.11 -15.51 -7.97
N ILE A 71 9.89 -16.38 -7.30
CA ILE A 71 9.40 -17.68 -6.84
C ILE A 71 8.22 -17.50 -5.89
N PHE A 72 8.36 -16.64 -4.88
CA PHE A 72 7.31 -16.38 -3.90
C PHE A 72 6.01 -15.91 -4.57
N LEU A 73 6.08 -14.89 -5.43
CA LEU A 73 4.90 -14.30 -6.06
C LEU A 73 4.21 -15.24 -7.04
N THR A 74 4.97 -16.04 -7.79
CA THR A 74 4.41 -16.98 -8.77
C THR A 74 3.82 -18.24 -8.12
N SER A 75 4.30 -18.60 -6.93
CA SER A 75 3.82 -19.76 -6.17
C SER A 75 2.87 -19.41 -5.02
N TYR A 76 2.50 -18.12 -4.88
CA TYR A 76 1.67 -17.65 -3.78
C TYR A 76 0.28 -18.32 -3.79
N PRO A 77 -0.09 -19.09 -2.76
CA PRO A 77 -1.25 -19.99 -2.84
C PRO A 77 -2.60 -19.28 -2.68
N ASN A 78 -2.64 -18.16 -1.95
CA ASN A 78 -3.88 -17.53 -1.51
C ASN A 78 -4.22 -16.30 -2.34
N GLN A 79 -4.85 -16.49 -3.49
CA GLN A 79 -5.15 -15.37 -4.41
C GLN A 79 -6.14 -14.34 -3.84
N GLU A 80 -6.83 -14.64 -2.74
CA GLU A 80 -7.81 -13.72 -2.14
C GLU A 80 -7.21 -12.81 -1.05
N ASP A 81 -5.98 -13.08 -0.60
CA ASP A 81 -5.32 -12.32 0.45
C ASP A 81 -5.17 -10.84 0.04
N TYR A 82 -5.25 -9.94 1.02
CA TYR A 82 -4.95 -8.53 0.82
C TYR A 82 -3.47 -8.32 0.48
N TRP A 83 -3.14 -7.21 -0.18
CA TRP A 83 -1.76 -6.91 -0.60
C TRP A 83 -0.82 -6.72 0.59
N GLU A 84 -1.36 -6.25 1.71
CA GLU A 84 -0.72 -6.16 3.01
C GLU A 84 -0.21 -7.52 3.47
N ILE A 85 -1.07 -8.54 3.43
CA ILE A 85 -0.75 -9.92 3.79
C ILE A 85 0.32 -10.49 2.85
N VAL A 86 0.18 -10.26 1.54
CA VAL A 86 1.16 -10.72 0.54
C VAL A 86 2.54 -10.14 0.84
N ASN A 87 2.62 -8.82 1.07
CA ASN A 87 3.88 -8.15 1.38
C ASN A 87 4.49 -8.64 2.70
N LYS A 88 3.68 -8.76 3.76
CA LYS A 88 4.13 -9.28 5.06
C LYS A 88 4.71 -10.68 4.95
N LYS A 89 4.02 -11.57 4.24
CA LYS A 89 4.50 -12.94 4.01
C LYS A 89 5.75 -12.97 3.14
N LEU A 90 5.89 -12.06 2.17
CA LEU A 90 7.12 -11.93 1.38
C LEU A 90 8.31 -11.54 2.26
N VAL A 91 8.16 -10.52 3.11
CA VAL A 91 9.21 -10.06 4.02
C VAL A 91 9.62 -11.17 5.00
N ILE A 92 8.65 -11.87 5.58
CA ILE A 92 8.90 -13.01 6.48
C ILE A 92 9.59 -14.15 5.72
N TYR A 93 9.16 -14.46 4.50
CA TYR A 93 9.78 -15.48 3.66
C TYR A 93 11.26 -15.19 3.40
N LEU A 94 11.59 -13.96 3.00
CA LEU A 94 12.97 -13.54 2.75
C LEU A 94 13.82 -13.55 4.03
N ALA A 95 13.28 -13.06 5.15
CA ALA A 95 13.99 -13.07 6.44
C ALA A 95 14.28 -14.49 6.94
N ASN A 96 13.34 -15.43 6.76
CA ASN A 96 13.54 -16.84 7.10
C ASN A 96 14.55 -17.53 6.17
N LYS A 97 14.55 -17.15 4.89
CA LYS A 97 15.47 -17.71 3.89
C LYS A 97 16.91 -17.23 4.10
N TYR A 98 17.07 -15.98 4.55
CA TYR A 98 18.36 -15.33 4.73
C TYR A 98 18.52 -14.82 6.16
N SER A 99 18.98 -15.69 7.05
CA SER A 99 19.19 -15.39 8.47
C SER A 99 20.21 -14.27 8.75
N SER A 100 20.99 -13.86 7.74
CA SER A 100 21.93 -12.74 7.80
C SER A 100 21.25 -11.37 7.74
N ILE A 101 19.97 -11.31 7.37
CA ILE A 101 19.17 -10.08 7.32
C ILE A 101 18.79 -9.68 8.74
N GLU A 102 19.20 -8.48 9.14
CA GLU A 102 18.90 -7.90 10.45
C GLU A 102 17.74 -6.91 10.35
N GLN A 103 17.69 -6.13 9.28
CA GLN A 103 16.62 -5.16 9.02
C GLN A 103 16.17 -5.23 7.56
N MET A 104 14.88 -5.04 7.35
CA MET A 104 14.29 -5.00 6.00
C MET A 104 13.10 -4.05 6.00
N GLN A 105 13.00 -3.21 4.97
CA GLN A 105 11.78 -2.49 4.65
C GLN A 105 11.33 -2.85 3.24
N SER A 106 10.06 -3.22 3.09
CA SER A 106 9.44 -3.47 1.79
C SER A 106 8.28 -2.53 1.55
N ILE A 107 8.34 -1.79 0.44
CA ILE A 107 7.25 -0.99 -0.10
C ILE A 107 6.72 -1.72 -1.34
N PHE A 108 5.56 -2.34 -1.18
CA PHE A 108 4.85 -3.08 -2.21
C PHE A 108 3.77 -2.20 -2.81
N SER A 109 3.99 -1.69 -4.02
CA SER A 109 3.07 -0.81 -4.74
C SER A 109 2.20 -1.61 -5.70
N VAL A 110 0.93 -1.24 -5.81
CA VAL A 110 -0.02 -1.80 -6.79
C VAL A 110 -0.55 -0.65 -7.63
N GLU A 111 -0.33 -0.74 -8.94
CA GLU A 111 -0.76 0.28 -9.89
C GLU A 111 -2.30 0.39 -9.94
N PRO A 112 -2.83 1.56 -10.33
CA PRO A 112 -4.25 1.75 -10.57
C PRO A 112 -4.75 0.82 -11.68
N ASP A 113 -5.98 0.34 -11.55
CA ASP A 113 -6.69 -0.39 -12.59
C ASP A 113 -8.07 0.23 -12.83
N LEU A 114 -8.81 -0.26 -13.83
CA LEU A 114 -10.12 0.31 -14.21
C LEU A 114 -11.16 0.23 -13.07
N ILE A 115 -11.05 -0.76 -12.18
CA ILE A 115 -11.98 -0.98 -11.06
C ILE A 115 -11.50 -0.19 -9.83
N LYS A 116 -10.18 -0.08 -9.66
CA LYS A 116 -9.50 0.55 -8.53
C LYS A 116 -8.53 1.61 -9.07
N PRO A 117 -9.04 2.80 -9.48
CA PRO A 117 -8.27 3.82 -10.17
C PRO A 117 -7.43 4.67 -9.20
N PHE A 118 -6.75 4.03 -8.25
CA PHE A 118 -5.90 4.69 -7.26
C PHE A 118 -4.68 3.85 -6.92
N ASN A 119 -3.59 4.56 -6.65
CA ASN A 119 -2.35 3.96 -6.18
C ASN A 119 -2.58 3.35 -4.80
N ARG A 120 -1.99 2.17 -4.59
CA ARG A 120 -2.05 1.46 -3.31
C ARG A 120 -0.64 1.02 -2.96
N LYS A 121 -0.26 1.14 -1.69
CA LYS A 121 1.03 0.68 -1.21
C LYS A 121 0.86 -0.07 0.10
N SER A 122 1.45 -1.24 0.21
CA SER A 122 1.71 -1.90 1.48
C SER A 122 3.15 -1.62 1.90
N ILE A 123 3.37 -1.31 3.17
CA ILE A 123 4.68 -1.06 3.75
C ILE A 123 4.86 -2.02 4.92
N VAL A 124 5.94 -2.79 4.90
CA VAL A 124 6.30 -3.69 6.00
C VAL A 124 7.75 -3.40 6.39
N SER A 125 7.98 -3.13 7.67
CA SER A 125 9.34 -3.02 8.23
C SER A 125 9.58 -4.14 9.23
N LEU A 126 10.72 -4.80 9.09
CA LEU A 126 11.17 -5.91 9.90
C LEU A 126 12.53 -5.56 10.51
N LYS A 127 12.70 -5.90 11.78
CA LYS A 127 13.96 -5.79 12.50
C LYS A 127 14.13 -7.01 13.39
N ASN A 128 15.33 -7.59 13.39
CA ASN A 128 15.67 -8.79 14.17
C ASN A 128 14.65 -9.92 13.99
N GLN A 129 14.22 -10.16 12.74
CA GLN A 129 13.23 -11.16 12.35
C GLN A 129 11.81 -10.94 12.91
N GLN A 130 11.53 -9.77 13.48
CA GLN A 130 10.20 -9.38 13.96
C GLN A 130 9.65 -8.24 13.10
N VAL A 131 8.38 -8.32 12.74
CA VAL A 131 7.69 -7.23 12.05
C VAL A 131 7.45 -6.11 13.05
N GLU A 132 8.09 -4.97 12.85
CA GLU A 132 7.93 -3.78 13.70
C GLU A 132 6.83 -2.86 13.21
N ARG A 133 6.60 -2.85 11.89
CA ARG A 133 5.64 -1.94 11.27
C ARG A 133 4.93 -2.60 10.10
N GLU A 134 3.62 -2.39 10.05
CA GLU A 134 2.78 -2.78 8.93
C GLU A 134 1.79 -1.65 8.62
N ALA A 135 1.88 -1.08 7.43
CA ALA A 135 1.03 0.02 7.02
C ALA A 135 0.51 -0.16 5.58
N PHE A 136 -0.62 0.48 5.29
CA PHE A 136 -1.20 0.54 3.96
C PHE A 136 -1.56 1.97 3.61
N LEU A 137 -1.17 2.40 2.41
CA LEU A 137 -1.49 3.70 1.85
C LEU A 137 -2.38 3.58 0.63
N PHE A 138 -3.35 4.48 0.51
CA PHE A 138 -4.14 4.67 -0.70
C PHE A 138 -4.62 6.12 -0.84
N THR A 139 -5.03 6.48 -2.05
CA THR A 139 -5.55 7.82 -2.36
C THR A 139 -7.01 7.75 -2.79
N ILE A 140 -7.84 8.64 -2.27
CA ILE A 140 -9.21 8.87 -2.73
C ILE A 140 -9.21 10.18 -3.52
N ALA A 141 -9.46 10.11 -4.82
CA ALA A 141 -9.54 11.30 -5.67
C ALA A 141 -10.95 11.88 -5.73
N ASN A 142 -11.06 13.17 -6.04
CA ASN A 142 -12.31 13.88 -6.34
C ASN A 142 -13.36 13.80 -5.23
N GLN A 143 -12.92 13.84 -3.97
CA GLN A 143 -13.82 13.91 -2.83
C GLN A 143 -14.30 15.36 -2.65
N THR A 144 -15.61 15.55 -2.54
CA THR A 144 -16.16 16.87 -2.18
C THR A 144 -15.98 17.12 -0.68
N ILE A 145 -15.29 18.20 -0.33
CA ILE A 145 -15.04 18.67 1.04
C ILE A 145 -15.35 20.17 1.09
N GLN A 146 -16.32 20.59 1.91
CA GLN A 146 -16.71 22.01 2.04
C GLN A 146 -16.97 22.73 0.70
N ASN A 147 -17.56 22.03 -0.28
CA ASN A 147 -17.82 22.48 -1.67
C ASN A 147 -16.62 22.48 -2.63
N ASP A 148 -15.41 22.13 -2.18
CA ASP A 148 -14.24 21.97 -3.03
C ASP A 148 -13.99 20.51 -3.39
N LEU A 149 -13.36 20.26 -4.53
CA LEU A 149 -12.81 18.94 -4.85
C LEU A 149 -11.42 18.80 -4.24
N ALA A 150 -11.20 17.69 -3.55
CA ALA A 150 -9.94 17.34 -2.94
C ALA A 150 -9.56 15.89 -3.24
N SER A 151 -8.27 15.60 -3.18
CA SER A 151 -7.78 14.24 -2.96
C SER A 151 -7.46 14.03 -1.48
N ILE A 152 -7.66 12.80 -1.02
CA ILE A 152 -7.37 12.38 0.35
C ILE A 152 -6.34 11.27 0.26
N GLU A 153 -5.17 11.48 0.85
CA GLU A 153 -4.21 10.41 1.09
C GLU A 153 -4.45 9.84 2.48
N VAL A 154 -4.58 8.51 2.52
CA VAL A 154 -4.85 7.76 3.74
C VAL A 154 -3.70 6.80 3.95
N GLU A 155 -3.05 6.91 5.09
CA GLU A 155 -2.12 5.92 5.63
C GLU A 155 -2.77 5.27 6.84
N MET A 156 -2.82 3.94 6.87
CA MET A 156 -3.28 3.18 8.03
C MET A 156 -2.18 2.26 8.50
N GLU A 157 -1.80 2.36 9.78
CA GLU A 157 -0.84 1.46 10.42
C GLU A 157 -1.60 0.47 11.31
N TYR A 158 -1.38 -0.81 11.09
CA TYR A 158 -2.04 -1.87 11.84
C TYR A 158 -1.40 -2.05 13.21
N LYS A 159 -2.18 -2.49 14.20
CA LYS A 159 -1.64 -2.89 15.50
C LYS A 159 -0.63 -4.03 15.33
N PRO A 160 0.35 -4.16 16.25
CA PRO A 160 1.20 -5.35 16.29
C PRO A 160 0.36 -6.63 16.36
N GLU A 161 0.90 -7.72 15.80
CA GLU A 161 0.31 -9.06 15.88
C GLU A 161 -1.08 -9.24 15.22
N VAL A 162 -1.50 -8.33 14.33
CA VAL A 162 -2.74 -8.52 13.55
C VAL A 162 -2.76 -9.84 12.77
N THR A 163 -3.90 -10.50 12.83
CA THR A 163 -4.22 -11.74 12.13
C THR A 163 -4.87 -11.44 10.78
N VAL A 164 -5.03 -12.48 9.94
CA VAL A 164 -5.66 -12.33 8.60
C VAL A 164 -7.08 -11.75 8.69
N SER A 165 -7.85 -12.05 9.74
CA SER A 165 -9.20 -11.51 9.93
C SER A 165 -9.22 -10.04 10.36
N ASP A 166 -8.09 -9.49 10.81
CA ASP A 166 -8.01 -8.11 11.30
C ASP A 166 -7.79 -7.10 10.18
N TYR A 167 -7.39 -7.55 8.98
CA TYR A 167 -7.18 -6.68 7.83
C TYR A 167 -8.48 -6.10 7.33
N ILE A 168 -8.47 -4.79 7.13
CA ILE A 168 -9.64 -4.03 6.75
C ILE A 168 -9.68 -3.91 5.24
N ASN A 169 -10.87 -4.13 4.68
CA ASN A 169 -11.11 -3.78 3.29
C ASN A 169 -11.05 -2.24 3.15
N PHE A 170 -10.05 -1.71 2.44
CA PHE A 170 -9.89 -0.27 2.27
C PHE A 170 -11.15 0.42 1.65
N PHE A 171 -12.03 -0.32 0.96
CA PHE A 171 -13.32 0.22 0.52
C PHE A 171 -14.21 0.62 1.71
N ALA A 172 -14.19 -0.12 2.82
CA ALA A 172 -14.91 0.25 4.03
C ALA A 172 -14.36 1.55 4.64
N VAL A 173 -13.04 1.76 4.59
CA VAL A 173 -12.41 3.01 5.03
C VAL A 173 -12.86 4.17 4.13
N LYS A 174 -12.85 3.97 2.80
CA LYS A 174 -13.35 4.95 1.84
C LYS A 174 -14.82 5.31 2.12
N ASP A 175 -15.68 4.32 2.34
CA ASP A 175 -17.11 4.53 2.61
C ASP A 175 -17.32 5.31 3.92
N ALA A 176 -16.54 5.01 4.96
CA ALA A 176 -16.54 5.74 6.23
C ALA A 176 -16.11 7.21 6.05
N ILE A 177 -15.06 7.47 5.27
CA ILE A 177 -14.61 8.84 4.94
C ILE A 177 -15.71 9.60 4.21
N GLN A 178 -16.38 8.96 3.25
CA GLN A 178 -17.49 9.56 2.51
C GLN A 178 -18.71 9.86 3.39
N ALA A 179 -19.04 8.95 4.31
CA ALA A 179 -20.08 9.17 5.31
C ALA A 179 -19.74 10.38 6.19
N TYR A 180 -18.52 10.42 6.73
CA TYR A 180 -18.04 11.51 7.57
C TYR A 180 -18.22 12.89 6.91
N PHE A 181 -17.77 13.07 5.65
CA PHE A 181 -17.89 14.36 4.98
C PHE A 181 -19.33 14.72 4.57
N ARG A 182 -20.21 13.73 4.34
CA ARG A 182 -21.64 14.01 4.12
C ARG A 182 -22.30 14.55 5.38
N GLU A 183 -22.05 13.88 6.51
CA GLU A 183 -22.62 14.23 7.82
C GLU A 183 -22.05 15.55 8.37
N ASN A 184 -20.82 15.89 7.99
CA ASN A 184 -20.11 17.08 8.46
C ASN A 184 -19.92 18.15 7.36
N SER A 185 -20.78 18.13 6.34
CA SER A 185 -20.67 19.01 5.15
C SER A 185 -20.71 20.51 5.47
N SER A 186 -21.32 20.90 6.59
CA SER A 186 -21.41 22.29 7.04
C SER A 186 -20.27 22.72 7.97
N LEU A 187 -19.35 21.83 8.35
CA LEU A 187 -18.23 22.21 9.21
C LEU A 187 -17.31 23.15 8.46
N ASN A 188 -17.14 24.38 8.95
CA ASN A 188 -16.08 25.28 8.52
C ASN A 188 -14.89 25.10 9.48
N ALA A 189 -13.93 24.27 9.06
CA ALA A 189 -12.75 23.92 9.82
C ALA A 189 -11.53 23.89 8.89
N SER A 190 -10.34 24.12 9.44
CA SER A 190 -9.09 24.03 8.68
C SER A 190 -8.86 22.60 8.19
N GLU A 191 -8.06 22.43 7.14
CA GLU A 191 -7.69 21.09 6.65
C GLU A 191 -7.02 20.25 7.74
N PHE A 192 -6.21 20.89 8.58
CA PHE A 192 -5.58 20.27 9.73
C PHE A 192 -6.61 19.73 10.73
N ASP A 193 -7.59 20.56 11.11
CA ASP A 193 -8.63 20.16 12.06
C ASP A 193 -9.52 19.06 11.47
N LEU A 194 -9.82 19.13 10.17
CA LEU A 194 -10.58 18.10 9.47
C LEU A 194 -9.84 16.76 9.41
N SER A 195 -8.56 16.77 9.04
CA SER A 195 -7.71 15.57 9.04
C SER A 195 -7.65 14.93 10.42
N GLU A 196 -7.47 15.74 11.47
CA GLU A 196 -7.41 15.25 12.85
C GLU A 196 -8.74 14.62 13.29
N ARG A 197 -9.86 15.31 13.07
CA ARG A 197 -11.19 14.79 13.43
C ARG A 197 -11.53 13.52 12.65
N LEU A 198 -11.22 13.49 11.35
CA LEU A 198 -11.43 12.32 10.51
C LEU A 198 -10.58 11.13 10.98
N ALA A 199 -9.29 11.33 11.22
CA ALA A 199 -8.41 10.26 11.72
C ALA A 199 -8.92 9.68 13.04
N LYS A 200 -9.32 10.53 13.99
CA LYS A 200 -9.93 10.10 15.26
C LYS A 200 -11.23 9.32 15.05
N HIS A 201 -12.11 9.79 14.18
CA HIS A 201 -13.35 9.11 13.84
C HIS A 201 -13.09 7.71 13.25
N LEU A 202 -12.12 7.59 12.34
CA LEU A 202 -11.74 6.31 11.75
C LEU A 202 -11.15 5.34 12.79
N LEU A 203 -10.35 5.82 13.76
CA LEU A 203 -9.83 4.97 14.83
C LEU A 203 -10.93 4.35 15.72
N ILE A 204 -12.07 5.02 15.86
CA ILE A 204 -13.24 4.49 16.58
C ILE A 204 -13.90 3.36 15.77
N ILE A 205 -14.02 3.53 14.45
CA ILE A 205 -14.66 2.57 13.55
C ILE A 205 -13.78 1.32 13.33
N PHE A 206 -12.45 1.51 13.31
CA PHE A 206 -11.48 0.50 12.93
C PHE A 206 -10.52 0.19 14.09
N PRO A 207 -10.96 -0.57 15.11
CA PRO A 207 -10.19 -0.78 16.35
C PRO A 207 -8.90 -1.59 16.17
N ASN A 208 -8.72 -2.26 15.02
CA ASN A 208 -7.51 -3.03 14.69
C ASN A 208 -6.40 -2.15 14.08
N VAL A 209 -6.70 -0.88 13.78
CA VAL A 209 -5.73 0.10 13.29
C VAL A 209 -5.12 0.81 14.48
N GLN A 210 -3.79 0.89 14.51
CA GLN A 210 -3.04 1.62 15.52
C GLN A 210 -3.07 3.11 15.25
N SER A 211 -2.92 3.51 13.99
CA SER A 211 -2.89 4.92 13.61
C SER A 211 -3.46 5.17 12.20
N PHE A 212 -4.05 6.36 12.01
CA PHE A 212 -4.39 6.89 10.70
C PHE A 212 -3.59 8.16 10.44
N GLY A 213 -2.93 8.22 9.29
CA GLY A 213 -2.39 9.44 8.68
C GLY A 213 -3.34 9.93 7.60
N ILE A 214 -3.79 11.19 7.69
CA ILE A 214 -4.72 11.79 6.72
C ILE A 214 -4.11 13.08 6.17
N SER A 215 -3.94 13.12 4.85
CA SER A 215 -3.61 14.36 4.13
C SER A 215 -4.75 14.74 3.21
N LEU A 216 -5.27 15.96 3.35
CA LEU A 216 -6.27 16.54 2.46
C LEU A 216 -5.55 17.47 1.50
N ASN A 217 -5.70 17.22 0.20
CA ASN A 217 -5.09 18.03 -0.85
C ASN A 217 -6.21 18.58 -1.73
N ARG A 218 -6.62 19.84 -1.49
CA ARG A 218 -7.57 20.51 -2.39
C ARG A 218 -6.94 20.76 -3.75
N ALA A 219 -7.73 20.63 -4.80
CA ALA A 219 -7.34 21.12 -6.10
C ALA A 219 -7.29 22.66 -6.04
N PHE A 220 -6.14 23.21 -5.67
CA PHE A 220 -5.92 24.65 -5.77
C PHE A 220 -5.85 25.05 -7.24
N ASP A 221 -6.39 26.23 -7.53
CA ASP A 221 -6.27 26.87 -8.84
C ASP A 221 -4.78 26.93 -9.23
N SER A 222 -4.46 26.57 -10.47
CA SER A 222 -3.12 26.17 -10.95
C SER A 222 -2.02 27.24 -10.89
N ASN A 223 -2.30 28.39 -10.27
CA ASN A 223 -1.42 29.55 -10.21
C ASN A 223 -0.55 29.65 -8.94
N ASP A 224 -0.77 28.82 -7.91
CA ASP A 224 -0.01 28.91 -6.66
C ASP A 224 0.81 27.63 -6.40
N SER A 225 1.87 27.45 -7.19
CA SER A 225 2.75 26.27 -7.19
C SER A 225 3.96 26.39 -6.24
N ALA A 226 3.93 27.34 -5.30
CA ALA A 226 5.05 27.56 -4.39
C ALA A 226 4.87 26.85 -3.03
N ASN A 227 5.58 25.73 -2.88
CA ASN A 227 6.05 25.18 -1.59
C ASN A 227 5.01 24.96 -0.48
N TYR A 228 4.21 23.90 -0.58
CA TYR A 228 3.70 23.25 0.63
C TYR A 228 4.50 21.97 0.89
N LEU A 229 5.37 22.03 1.90
CA LEU A 229 5.93 20.83 2.52
C LEU A 229 4.77 19.96 3.01
N TRP A 230 4.64 18.78 2.42
CA TRP A 230 3.74 17.71 2.81
C TRP A 230 3.79 17.50 4.34
N LYS A 231 2.70 17.80 5.04
CA LYS A 231 2.55 17.48 6.45
C LYS A 231 1.52 16.37 6.59
N THR A 232 1.88 15.15 6.20
CA THR A 232 1.15 13.96 6.64
C THR A 232 1.28 13.89 8.15
N LYS A 233 0.18 13.99 8.88
CA LYS A 233 0.17 13.88 10.34
C LYS A 233 -0.48 12.56 10.72
N VAL A 234 0.26 11.77 11.50
CA VAL A 234 -0.14 10.43 11.95
C VAL A 234 -0.76 10.54 13.35
N PHE A 235 -1.99 10.05 13.49
CA PHE A 235 -2.74 10.07 14.75
C PHE A 235 -2.88 8.66 15.31
N HIS A 236 -2.50 8.46 16.58
CA HIS A 236 -2.40 7.15 17.21
C HIS A 236 -3.60 6.87 18.14
N SER A 237 -3.96 5.60 18.28
CA SER A 237 -5.07 5.10 19.10
C SER A 237 -4.88 5.27 20.61
N ASP A 238 -3.67 5.51 21.09
CA ASP A 238 -3.36 5.71 22.52
C ASP A 238 -3.77 7.11 23.05
N LEU A 239 -4.35 7.96 22.20
CA LEU A 239 -4.95 9.21 22.64
C LEU A 239 -6.24 8.92 23.41
N ASP A 240 -6.42 9.56 24.57
CA ASP A 240 -7.61 9.43 25.42
C ASP A 240 -8.87 9.92 24.67
N LEU A 241 -9.50 9.00 23.93
CA LEU A 241 -10.66 9.27 23.06
C LEU A 241 -11.87 9.78 23.85
N ASN A 242 -11.94 9.51 25.16
CA ASN A 242 -13.05 9.90 26.01
C ASN A 242 -13.13 11.41 26.29
N LYS A 243 -12.03 12.15 26.08
CA LYS A 243 -12.01 13.61 26.29
C LYS A 243 -12.62 14.43 25.16
N PHE A 244 -13.05 13.80 24.08
CA PHE A 244 -13.37 14.51 22.82
C PHE A 244 -14.73 14.16 22.21
N LEU A 245 -15.56 13.42 22.94
CA LEU A 245 -16.97 13.17 22.58
C LEU A 245 -17.93 14.23 23.17
N GLU A 246 -17.40 15.31 23.73
CA GLU A 246 -18.14 16.53 24.14
C GLU A 246 -17.99 17.64 23.08
#